data_AF-A0A6S7B1H3-F1
#
_entry.id   AF-A0A6S7B1H3-F1
#
_cell.length_a   1.000
_cell.length_b   1.000
_cell.length_c   1.000
_cell.angle_alpha   90.00
_cell.angle_beta   90.00
_cell.angle_gamma   90.00
#
_symmetry.space_group_name_H-M   'P 1'
#
loop_
_entity.id
_entity.type
_entity.pdbx_description
1 polymer ?
#
loop_
_entity_poly.entity_id
_entity_poly.type
_entity_poly.pdbx_seq_one_letter_code
_entity_poly.pdbx_strand_id
1 'polypeptide(L)'
;MDNPANDPQPTQQRRLHPLVATAAGAIIIASLVATAAITGLFPKASSNGAQTDQTQAAQVTTQPGVVDSAAPVVSGSVQQQPVTQQQAQQQAQPQAPQQARQPAPPAPAPTPAQRPQYAQQQQAQAAPQYAQQPPSQPAYCSSCGTVVAISAVHQEGHGTGIGAVGGAVAGGVVGNQFGAGNGRTAMTLLGALGGGLAGNSVEKHIRSTTSYSVRVRMENGKTRYFTYHEAPPFQQGQHVRVENGTLVAS
;
A
#
# COMPACT_ATOMS: atom_id res chain seq x y z
N MET A 1 66.99 -19.67 -57.61
CA MET A 1 67.04 -18.21 -57.51
C MET A 1 65.74 -17.70 -58.16
N ASP A 2 64.73 -17.14 -57.50
CA ASP A 2 64.54 -16.62 -56.15
C ASP A 2 63.02 -16.61 -55.85
N ASN A 3 62.66 -16.82 -54.58
CA ASN A 3 61.28 -16.81 -54.07
C ASN A 3 60.99 -15.37 -53.59
N PRO A 4 59.95 -14.65 -54.06
CA PRO A 4 59.71 -13.29 -53.62
C PRO A 4 59.20 -13.28 -52.17
N ALA A 5 60.00 -12.66 -51.30
CA ALA A 5 59.70 -12.44 -49.90
C ALA A 5 58.44 -11.57 -49.74
N ASN A 6 57.61 -11.97 -48.79
CA ASN A 6 56.41 -11.28 -48.35
C ASN A 6 56.84 -10.23 -47.31
N ASP A 7 56.77 -8.94 -47.64
CA ASP A 7 57.10 -7.86 -46.71
C ASP A 7 55.99 -7.65 -45.66
N PRO A 8 56.30 -7.55 -44.35
CA PRO A 8 55.30 -7.23 -43.34
C PRO A 8 54.95 -5.74 -43.37
N GLN A 9 53.66 -5.44 -43.61
CA GLN A 9 53.11 -4.08 -43.47
C GLN A 9 53.19 -3.61 -42.00
N PRO A 10 53.67 -2.40 -41.71
CA PRO A 10 53.66 -1.85 -40.35
C PRO A 10 52.23 -1.53 -39.92
N THR A 11 51.76 -2.15 -38.83
CA THR A 11 50.48 -1.82 -38.21
C THR A 11 50.53 -0.39 -37.68
N GLN A 12 49.79 0.51 -38.31
CA GLN A 12 49.65 1.90 -37.89
C GLN A 12 48.90 1.95 -36.53
N GLN A 13 49.63 2.13 -35.42
CA GLN A 13 49.03 2.31 -34.10
C GLN A 13 48.24 3.62 -34.08
N ARG A 14 46.91 3.54 -34.14
CA ARG A 14 46.02 4.68 -33.87
C ARG A 14 46.20 5.13 -32.43
N ARG A 15 46.98 6.19 -32.22
CA ARG A 15 47.04 6.91 -30.94
C ARG A 15 45.74 7.69 -30.80
N LEU A 16 44.91 7.28 -29.86
CA LEU A 16 43.68 7.98 -29.50
C LEU A 16 44.04 9.37 -28.97
N HIS A 17 43.42 10.40 -29.54
CA HIS A 17 43.63 11.77 -29.09
C HIS A 17 43.08 11.93 -27.66
N PRO A 18 43.80 12.64 -26.77
CA PRO A 18 43.42 12.79 -25.36
C PRO A 18 42.03 13.43 -25.18
N LEU A 19 41.55 14.21 -26.15
CA LEU A 19 40.19 14.78 -26.15
C LEU A 19 39.08 13.74 -26.43
N VAL A 20 39.38 12.66 -27.15
CA VAL A 20 38.40 11.59 -27.42
C VAL A 20 38.22 10.73 -26.17
N ALA A 21 39.27 10.53 -25.39
CA ALA A 21 39.21 9.78 -24.14
C ALA A 21 38.37 10.48 -23.06
N THR A 22 38.48 11.81 -22.93
CA THR A 22 37.68 12.59 -21.98
C THR A 22 36.20 12.61 -22.35
N ALA A 23 35.88 12.77 -23.63
CA ALA A 23 34.50 12.72 -24.13
C ALA A 23 33.85 11.36 -23.87
N ALA A 24 34.56 10.26 -24.11
CA ALA A 24 34.06 8.91 -23.85
C ALA A 24 33.77 8.68 -22.36
N GLY A 25 34.63 9.17 -21.46
CA GLY A 25 34.40 9.09 -20.01
C GLY A 25 33.13 9.82 -19.56
N ALA A 26 32.89 11.02 -20.06
CA ALA A 26 31.71 11.81 -19.70
C ALA A 26 30.40 11.14 -20.16
N ILE A 27 30.38 10.55 -21.36
CA ILE A 27 29.20 9.87 -21.90
C ILE A 27 28.83 8.62 -21.08
N ILE A 28 29.82 7.86 -20.60
CA ILE A 28 29.58 6.68 -19.76
C ILE A 28 28.95 7.09 -18.42
N ILE A 29 29.49 8.13 -17.77
CA ILE A 29 28.94 8.63 -16.51
C ILE A 29 27.51 9.14 -16.71
N ALA A 30 27.27 9.96 -17.74
CA ALA A 30 25.94 10.49 -18.04
C ALA A 30 24.92 9.38 -18.34
N SER A 31 25.33 8.33 -19.07
CA SER A 31 24.46 7.21 -19.42
C SER A 31 24.10 6.36 -18.19
N LEU A 32 25.06 6.12 -17.29
CA LEU A 32 24.80 5.39 -16.04
C LEU A 32 23.83 6.15 -15.13
N VAL A 33 23.96 7.47 -15.03
CA VAL A 33 23.03 8.35 -14.31
C VAL A 33 21.64 8.29 -14.94
N ALA A 34 21.52 8.33 -16.26
CA ALA A 34 20.23 8.21 -16.94
C ALA A 34 19.55 6.85 -16.69
N THR A 35 20.29 5.73 -16.72
CA THR A 35 19.71 4.41 -16.45
C THR A 35 19.18 4.27 -15.03
N ALA A 36 19.90 4.81 -14.03
CA ALA A 36 19.44 4.78 -12.64
C ALA A 36 18.10 5.53 -12.45
N ALA A 37 17.81 6.53 -13.29
CA ALA A 37 16.62 7.38 -13.20
C ALA A 37 15.40 6.61 -13.65
N ILE A 38 15.56 5.86 -14.73
CA ILE A 38 14.50 5.07 -15.34
C ILE A 38 14.18 3.83 -14.49
N THR A 39 15.19 3.17 -13.91
CA THR A 39 14.99 2.00 -13.03
C THR A 39 14.57 2.36 -11.61
N GLY A 40 14.39 3.65 -11.29
CA GLY A 40 13.97 4.11 -9.96
C GLY A 40 15.02 3.88 -8.85
N LEU A 41 16.28 3.68 -9.21
CA LEU A 41 17.40 3.44 -8.29
C LEU A 41 18.10 4.75 -7.88
N PHE A 42 17.40 5.88 -7.93
CA PHE A 42 17.91 7.10 -7.33
C PHE A 42 17.57 7.13 -5.84
N PRO A 43 18.57 7.33 -4.96
CA PRO A 43 18.29 7.82 -3.62
C PRO A 43 17.43 9.07 -3.77
N LYS A 44 16.26 9.11 -3.12
CA LYS A 44 15.53 10.37 -2.96
C LYS A 44 16.50 11.34 -2.27
N ALA A 45 17.06 12.27 -3.03
CA ALA A 45 17.82 13.36 -2.47
C ALA A 45 16.82 14.18 -1.64
N SER A 46 16.96 14.12 -0.31
CA SER A 46 16.37 15.14 0.55
C SER A 46 17.16 16.42 0.30
N SER A 47 16.68 17.24 -0.62
CA SER A 47 17.12 18.62 -0.72
C SER A 47 16.52 19.39 0.46
N ASN A 48 17.34 19.75 1.45
CA ASN A 48 17.09 20.99 2.17
C ASN A 48 17.32 22.10 1.15
N GLY A 49 16.24 22.61 0.58
CA GLY A 49 16.28 23.69 -0.39
C GLY A 49 16.78 24.98 0.25
N ALA A 50 18.09 25.22 0.20
CA ALA A 50 18.59 26.54 -0.14
C ALA A 50 18.72 26.55 -1.66
N GLN A 51 17.60 26.83 -2.32
CA GLN A 51 17.54 27.08 -3.76
C GLN A 51 18.46 28.28 -4.05
N THR A 52 19.66 28.02 -4.56
CA THR A 52 20.50 29.07 -5.13
C THR A 52 19.89 29.41 -6.47
N ASP A 53 19.05 30.46 -6.49
CA ASP A 53 18.47 31.05 -7.67
C ASP A 53 19.57 31.62 -8.58
N GLN A 54 20.13 30.81 -9.48
CA GLN A 54 20.89 31.27 -10.64
C GLN A 54 20.64 30.38 -11.86
N THR A 55 19.40 30.38 -12.35
CA THR A 55 19.07 30.28 -13.79
C THR A 55 17.61 30.70 -14.03
N GLN A 56 17.30 31.98 -13.82
CA GLN A 56 16.18 32.62 -14.53
C GLN A 56 16.41 34.13 -14.65
N ALA A 57 17.32 34.52 -15.54
CA ALA A 57 17.43 35.90 -16.00
C ALA A 57 16.74 36.03 -17.36
N ALA A 58 15.42 36.07 -17.32
CA ALA A 58 14.60 36.84 -18.24
C ALA A 58 13.35 37.28 -17.47
N GLN A 59 13.48 38.31 -16.63
CA GLN A 59 12.50 39.40 -16.57
C GLN A 59 12.99 40.58 -15.73
N VAL A 60 12.70 41.76 -16.27
CA VAL A 60 13.09 43.11 -15.87
C VAL A 60 12.06 43.66 -14.89
N THR A 61 12.48 44.22 -13.74
CA THR A 61 11.90 45.43 -13.10
C THR A 61 12.56 45.75 -11.74
N THR A 62 13.28 46.88 -11.74
CA THR A 62 13.59 47.90 -10.69
C THR A 62 13.62 47.58 -9.17
N GLN A 63 14.86 47.62 -8.63
CA GLN A 63 15.37 48.53 -7.55
C GLN A 63 15.01 48.32 -6.05
N PRO A 64 15.75 48.91 -5.07
CA PRO A 64 16.63 48.15 -4.15
C PRO A 64 16.39 48.40 -2.64
N GLY A 65 16.83 47.48 -1.78
CA GLY A 65 16.78 47.70 -0.33
C GLY A 65 17.47 46.64 0.54
N VAL A 66 18.73 46.94 0.89
CA VAL A 66 19.46 46.74 2.17
C VAL A 66 19.42 45.42 2.98
N VAL A 67 20.65 44.97 3.27
CA VAL A 67 21.24 44.12 4.33
C VAL A 67 20.44 43.85 5.62
N ASP A 68 20.50 42.63 6.19
CA ASP A 68 21.47 42.18 7.22
C ASP A 68 21.09 40.77 7.77
N SER A 69 22.09 40.03 8.26
CA SER A 69 22.00 38.70 8.89
C SER A 69 22.00 38.81 10.41
N ALA A 70 21.10 38.12 11.12
CA ALA A 70 21.32 37.70 12.51
C ALA A 70 20.41 36.52 12.91
N ALA A 71 21.04 35.34 13.01
CA ALA A 71 21.01 34.30 14.08
C ALA A 71 19.71 33.92 14.87
N PRO A 72 19.71 32.70 15.48
CA PRO A 72 18.53 31.82 15.62
C PRO A 72 17.88 31.84 17.01
N VAL A 73 16.63 31.37 17.12
CA VAL A 73 16.06 30.89 18.39
C VAL A 73 15.06 29.74 18.21
N VAL A 74 15.21 28.79 19.13
CA VAL A 74 14.46 27.55 19.38
C VAL A 74 13.14 27.85 20.09
N SER A 75 12.09 27.04 19.84
CA SER A 75 11.15 26.45 20.82
C SER A 75 9.68 26.48 20.40
N GLY A 76 9.01 25.33 20.56
CA GLY A 76 7.57 25.18 20.81
C GLY A 76 6.67 25.50 19.61
N SER A 77 5.45 24.98 19.48
CA SER A 77 4.67 23.99 20.20
C SER A 77 3.37 23.83 19.41
N VAL A 78 2.87 22.60 19.31
CA VAL A 78 1.47 22.15 19.18
C VAL A 78 0.52 22.74 18.09
N GLN A 79 0.03 21.81 17.26
CA GLN A 79 -1.37 21.56 16.87
C GLN A 79 -2.22 22.70 16.26
N GLN A 80 -2.75 22.46 15.05
CA GLN A 80 -4.14 22.79 14.71
C GLN A 80 -4.66 22.06 13.47
N GLN A 81 -5.67 21.20 13.69
CA GLN A 81 -6.66 20.80 12.70
C GLN A 81 -7.63 21.96 12.44
N PRO A 82 -8.13 22.13 11.20
CA PRO A 82 -9.43 22.75 10.95
C PRO A 82 -10.44 21.69 10.52
N VAL A 83 -11.47 21.48 11.34
CA VAL A 83 -12.72 20.84 10.93
C VAL A 83 -13.66 21.91 10.39
N THR A 84 -14.13 21.66 9.18
CA THR A 84 -15.09 22.43 8.39
C THR A 84 -16.41 22.62 9.14
N GLN A 85 -16.84 23.88 9.23
CA GLN A 85 -18.20 24.23 9.58
C GLN A 85 -19.14 23.81 8.45
N GLN A 86 -20.06 22.91 8.73
CA GLN A 86 -21.18 22.60 7.85
C GLN A 86 -22.49 23.05 8.50
N GLN A 87 -23.07 24.01 7.80
CA GLN A 87 -24.31 24.72 8.02
C GLN A 87 -25.50 23.82 7.66
N ALA A 88 -26.45 23.65 8.58
CA ALA A 88 -27.85 23.35 8.27
C ALA A 88 -28.70 23.53 9.54
N GLN A 89 -29.19 24.74 9.75
CA GLN A 89 -30.37 24.99 10.56
C GLN A 89 -31.59 24.46 9.80
N GLN A 90 -32.36 23.57 10.42
CA GLN A 90 -33.77 23.42 10.08
C GLN A 90 -34.58 23.13 11.34
N GLN A 91 -35.43 24.11 11.66
CA GLN A 91 -36.35 24.19 12.79
C GLN A 91 -37.54 23.22 12.67
N ALA A 92 -37.99 22.69 13.80
CA ALA A 92 -39.38 22.44 14.26
C ALA A 92 -39.32 21.35 15.37
N GLN A 93 -39.99 21.37 16.52
CA GLN A 93 -40.95 22.24 17.21
C GLN A 93 -41.06 21.70 18.67
N PRO A 94 -41.52 22.47 19.68
CA PRO A 94 -41.41 22.12 21.11
C PRO A 94 -42.32 20.95 21.55
N GLN A 95 -41.75 19.98 22.26
CA GLN A 95 -42.51 18.96 22.98
C GLN A 95 -43.01 19.49 24.33
N ALA A 96 -44.29 19.23 24.61
CA ALA A 96 -45.07 19.65 25.76
C ALA A 96 -44.52 19.14 27.12
N PRO A 97 -44.85 19.83 28.24
CA PRO A 97 -44.27 19.55 29.56
C PRO A 97 -44.70 18.20 30.15
N GLN A 98 -43.70 17.45 30.63
CA GLN A 98 -43.89 16.23 31.41
C GLN A 98 -44.57 16.55 32.74
N GLN A 99 -45.85 16.19 32.87
CA GLN A 99 -46.56 16.17 34.14
C GLN A 99 -46.07 15.00 34.99
N ALA A 100 -45.17 15.28 35.93
CA ALA A 100 -44.92 14.40 37.07
C ALA A 100 -46.17 14.40 37.97
N ARG A 101 -47.04 13.39 37.85
CA ARG A 101 -48.10 13.14 38.83
C ARG A 101 -47.52 12.34 39.99
N GLN A 102 -47.40 12.99 41.14
CA GLN A 102 -47.17 12.36 42.45
C GLN A 102 -48.36 11.47 42.83
N PRO A 103 -48.17 10.33 43.52
CA PRO A 103 -49.29 9.53 44.03
C PRO A 103 -49.83 10.13 45.35
N ALA A 104 -51.14 10.33 45.43
CA ALA A 104 -51.86 10.67 46.66
C ALA A 104 -52.28 9.40 47.44
N PRO A 105 -52.41 9.46 48.79
CA PRO A 105 -52.74 8.32 49.65
C PRO A 105 -54.21 7.84 49.53
N PRO A 106 -54.50 6.56 49.87
CA PRO A 106 -55.83 5.99 49.71
C PRO A 106 -56.80 6.40 50.83
N ALA A 107 -58.02 6.78 50.45
CA ALA A 107 -59.16 6.99 51.34
C ALA A 107 -60.15 5.79 51.26
N PRO A 108 -60.92 5.51 52.33
CA PRO A 108 -61.57 4.22 52.56
C PRO A 108 -62.85 3.98 51.74
N ALA A 109 -63.15 2.69 51.54
CA ALA A 109 -64.17 2.14 50.66
C ALA A 109 -65.62 2.36 51.14
N PRO A 110 -66.56 2.60 50.22
CA PRO A 110 -67.97 2.28 50.42
C PRO A 110 -68.31 0.86 49.91
N THR A 111 -69.20 0.22 50.66
CA THR A 111 -69.75 -1.15 50.56
C THR A 111 -70.39 -1.51 49.21
N PRO A 112 -70.42 -2.81 48.84
CA PRO A 112 -70.92 -3.27 47.54
C PRO A 112 -72.46 -3.31 47.50
N ALA A 113 -73.06 -2.57 46.58
CA ALA A 113 -74.45 -2.78 46.18
C ALA A 113 -74.53 -4.01 45.25
N GLN A 114 -75.16 -5.08 45.73
CA GLN A 114 -75.42 -6.30 44.98
C GLN A 114 -76.39 -6.01 43.83
N ARG A 115 -75.92 -6.14 42.59
CA ARG A 115 -76.80 -6.25 41.41
C ARG A 115 -77.18 -7.72 41.23
N PRO A 116 -78.46 -8.04 40.97
CA PRO A 116 -78.85 -9.42 40.68
C PRO A 116 -78.16 -9.87 39.38
N GLN A 117 -77.31 -10.88 39.53
CA GLN A 117 -76.76 -11.67 38.44
C GLN A 117 -77.91 -12.43 37.78
N TYR A 118 -78.46 -11.88 36.69
CA TYR A 118 -79.04 -12.73 35.67
C TYR A 118 -77.89 -13.60 35.14
N ALA A 119 -78.02 -14.89 35.38
CA ALA A 119 -77.11 -15.91 34.89
C ALA A 119 -77.08 -15.87 33.35
N GLN A 120 -76.15 -15.09 32.80
CA GLN A 120 -75.71 -15.27 31.43
C GLN A 120 -74.73 -16.45 31.49
N GLN A 121 -75.27 -17.67 31.39
CA GLN A 121 -74.50 -18.82 30.95
C GLN A 121 -74.13 -18.58 29.48
N GLN A 122 -73.20 -17.66 29.26
CA GLN A 122 -72.41 -17.60 28.05
C GLN A 122 -71.53 -18.84 28.11
N GLN A 123 -71.95 -19.88 27.42
CA GLN A 123 -71.09 -21.00 27.05
C GLN A 123 -69.94 -20.37 26.25
N ALA A 124 -68.83 -20.09 26.93
CA ALA A 124 -67.58 -19.75 26.30
C ALA A 124 -67.14 -20.98 25.51
N GLN A 125 -67.52 -21.00 24.23
CA GLN A 125 -66.98 -21.92 23.25
C GLN A 125 -65.47 -21.68 23.26
N ALA A 126 -64.71 -22.66 23.78
CA ALA A 126 -63.26 -22.61 23.79
C ALA A 126 -62.80 -22.55 22.32
N ALA A 127 -62.41 -21.35 21.88
CA ALA A 127 -61.73 -21.21 20.61
C ALA A 127 -60.48 -22.09 20.66
N PRO A 128 -60.19 -22.89 19.62
CA PRO A 128 -58.96 -23.67 19.58
C PRO A 128 -57.81 -22.67 19.68
N GLN A 129 -57.06 -22.72 20.78
CA GLN A 129 -55.76 -22.09 20.86
C GLN A 129 -54.87 -22.79 19.84
N TYR A 130 -54.81 -22.24 18.62
CA TYR A 130 -53.67 -22.39 17.75
C TYR A 130 -52.48 -21.92 18.58
N ALA A 131 -51.75 -22.87 19.15
CA ALA A 131 -50.46 -22.61 19.76
C ALA A 131 -49.66 -21.84 18.72
N GLN A 132 -49.39 -20.55 18.99
CA GLN A 132 -48.52 -19.76 18.15
C GLN A 132 -47.17 -20.47 18.17
N GLN A 133 -46.83 -21.13 17.07
CA GLN A 133 -45.51 -21.72 16.92
C GLN A 133 -44.49 -20.60 17.13
N PRO A 134 -43.49 -20.80 18.00
CA PRO A 134 -42.41 -19.84 18.17
C PRO A 134 -41.84 -19.49 16.79
N PRO A 135 -41.55 -18.21 16.50
CA PRO A 135 -40.95 -17.83 15.24
C PRO A 135 -39.67 -18.66 15.03
N SER A 136 -39.58 -19.34 13.89
CA SER A 136 -38.39 -20.08 13.50
C SER A 136 -37.21 -19.12 13.45
N GLN A 137 -36.24 -19.27 14.36
CA GLN A 137 -35.01 -18.50 14.32
C GLN A 137 -34.29 -18.79 13.00
N PRO A 138 -33.80 -17.76 12.28
CA PRO A 138 -33.14 -17.97 11.00
C PRO A 138 -31.96 -18.93 11.19
N ALA A 139 -31.99 -20.04 10.45
CA ALA A 139 -30.93 -21.03 10.48
C ALA A 139 -29.65 -20.38 9.96
N TYR A 140 -28.71 -20.20 10.88
CA TYR A 140 -27.45 -19.53 10.64
C TYR A 140 -26.54 -20.38 9.73
N CYS A 141 -26.11 -19.84 8.58
CA CYS A 141 -25.23 -20.58 7.67
C CYS A 141 -23.77 -20.45 8.11
N SER A 142 -23.26 -21.51 8.75
CA SER A 142 -21.89 -21.50 9.31
C SER A 142 -20.75 -21.43 8.29
N SER A 143 -21.02 -21.79 7.04
CA SER A 143 -20.07 -21.70 5.93
C SER A 143 -20.30 -20.47 5.06
N CYS A 144 -21.33 -19.66 5.31
CA CYS A 144 -21.61 -18.46 4.54
C CYS A 144 -20.87 -17.24 5.11
N GLY A 145 -20.57 -16.30 4.24
CA GLY A 145 -19.96 -15.03 4.59
C GLY A 145 -19.99 -14.03 3.45
N THR A 146 -19.38 -12.88 3.70
CA THR A 146 -19.25 -11.78 2.75
C THR A 146 -17.79 -11.41 2.59
N VAL A 147 -17.33 -11.23 1.35
CA VAL A 147 -15.99 -10.73 1.06
C VAL A 147 -15.90 -9.29 1.54
N VAL A 148 -15.03 -9.01 2.51
CA VAL A 148 -14.87 -7.66 3.07
C VAL A 148 -13.68 -6.91 2.50
N ALA A 149 -12.67 -7.62 2.00
CA ALA A 149 -11.53 -7.01 1.32
C ALA A 149 -10.80 -8.05 0.46
N ILE A 150 -10.24 -7.59 -0.65
CA ILE A 150 -9.30 -8.34 -1.48
C ILE A 150 -8.03 -7.52 -1.52
N SER A 151 -6.92 -8.09 -1.07
CA SER A 151 -5.64 -7.40 -1.00
C SER A 151 -4.59 -8.15 -1.81
N ALA A 152 -3.95 -7.47 -2.76
CA ALA A 152 -2.75 -7.97 -3.40
C ALA A 152 -1.57 -7.82 -2.42
N VAL A 153 -0.89 -8.91 -2.15
CA VAL A 153 0.27 -8.99 -1.26
C VAL A 153 1.47 -9.38 -2.10
N HIS A 154 2.33 -8.41 -2.37
CA HIS A 154 3.64 -8.66 -2.95
C HIS A 154 4.55 -9.32 -1.92
N GLN A 155 5.06 -10.49 -2.25
CA GLN A 155 6.08 -11.19 -1.47
C GLN A 155 7.38 -11.14 -2.26
N GLU A 156 8.42 -10.61 -1.63
CA GLU A 156 9.76 -10.64 -2.21
C GLU A 156 10.22 -12.08 -2.41
N GLY A 157 10.86 -12.34 -3.54
CA GLY A 157 11.43 -13.65 -3.84
C GLY A 157 12.59 -13.98 -2.92
N HIS A 158 12.75 -15.26 -2.60
CA HIS A 158 13.95 -15.73 -1.90
C HIS A 158 15.15 -15.77 -2.87
N GLY A 159 16.25 -15.10 -2.48
CA GLY A 159 17.50 -15.18 -3.21
C GLY A 159 18.17 -16.52 -2.95
N THR A 160 18.48 -17.26 -4.01
CA THR A 160 19.26 -18.52 -3.94
C THR A 160 20.75 -18.30 -4.08
N GLY A 161 21.18 -17.06 -4.41
CA GLY A 161 22.58 -16.70 -4.58
C GLY A 161 23.11 -17.00 -5.97
N ILE A 162 22.30 -17.61 -6.86
CA ILE A 162 22.65 -17.84 -8.26
C ILE A 162 22.93 -16.49 -8.95
N GLY A 163 22.08 -15.49 -8.69
CA GLY A 163 22.29 -14.14 -9.21
C GLY A 163 23.59 -13.51 -8.70
N ALA A 164 23.96 -13.76 -7.45
CA ALA A 164 25.20 -13.25 -6.87
C ALA A 164 26.45 -13.89 -7.48
N VAL A 165 26.45 -15.22 -7.65
CA VAL A 165 27.58 -15.93 -8.26
C VAL A 165 27.70 -15.56 -9.74
N GLY A 166 26.60 -15.61 -10.49
CA GLY A 166 26.58 -15.24 -11.90
C GLY A 166 26.99 -13.78 -12.12
N GLY A 167 26.46 -12.87 -11.30
CA GLY A 167 26.79 -11.45 -11.33
C GLY A 167 28.25 -11.16 -10.96
N ALA A 168 28.82 -11.88 -9.98
CA ALA A 168 30.22 -11.71 -9.60
C ALA A 168 31.19 -12.19 -10.69
N VAL A 169 30.90 -13.34 -11.32
CA VAL A 169 31.71 -13.85 -12.42
C VAL A 169 31.63 -12.91 -13.62
N ALA A 170 30.42 -12.52 -14.03
CA ALA A 170 30.22 -11.58 -15.14
C ALA A 170 30.88 -10.22 -14.84
N GLY A 171 30.66 -9.66 -13.66
CA GLY A 171 31.23 -8.38 -13.23
C GLY A 171 32.75 -8.40 -13.10
N GLY A 172 33.33 -9.51 -12.66
CA GLY A 172 34.78 -9.70 -12.61
C GLY A 172 35.41 -9.74 -14.02
N VAL A 173 34.82 -10.51 -14.94
CA VAL A 173 35.30 -10.61 -16.33
C VAL A 173 35.19 -9.26 -17.05
N VAL A 174 34.07 -8.56 -16.88
CA VAL A 174 33.87 -7.21 -17.43
C VAL A 174 34.87 -6.23 -16.80
N GLY A 175 35.00 -6.21 -15.47
CA GLY A 175 35.93 -5.32 -14.76
C GLY A 175 37.40 -5.53 -15.14
N ASN A 176 37.81 -6.79 -15.39
CA ASN A 176 39.15 -7.12 -15.85
C ASN A 176 39.45 -6.55 -17.25
N GLN A 177 38.45 -6.47 -18.14
CA GLN A 177 38.62 -5.93 -19.50
C GLN A 177 38.81 -4.41 -19.52
N PHE A 178 38.17 -3.70 -18.59
CA PHE A 178 38.30 -2.24 -18.49
C PHE A 178 39.52 -1.78 -17.68
N GLY A 179 40.18 -2.68 -16.95
CA GLY A 179 41.42 -2.38 -16.24
C GLY A 179 42.68 -2.53 -17.10
N ALA A 180 43.72 -1.77 -16.78
CA ALA A 180 45.06 -1.93 -17.36
C ALA A 180 46.12 -2.18 -16.26
N GLY A 181 47.15 -2.97 -16.57
CA GLY A 181 48.22 -3.32 -15.63
C GLY A 181 47.68 -3.84 -14.29
N ASN A 182 48.16 -3.26 -13.20
CA ASN A 182 47.71 -3.59 -11.83
C ASN A 182 46.27 -3.13 -11.53
N GLY A 183 45.71 -2.21 -12.33
CA GLY A 183 44.32 -1.76 -12.20
C GLY A 183 43.30 -2.85 -12.54
N ARG A 184 43.70 -3.90 -13.28
CA ARG A 184 42.84 -5.06 -13.60
C ARG A 184 42.35 -5.79 -12.37
N THR A 185 43.24 -6.09 -11.43
CA THR A 185 42.88 -6.83 -10.21
C THR A 185 41.92 -6.02 -9.35
N ALA A 186 42.20 -4.72 -9.16
CA ALA A 186 41.33 -3.83 -8.41
C ALA A 186 39.94 -3.72 -9.05
N MET A 187 39.88 -3.54 -10.37
CA MET A 187 38.61 -3.46 -11.11
C MET A 187 37.86 -4.79 -11.16
N THR A 188 38.56 -5.93 -11.20
CA THR A 188 37.95 -7.26 -11.13
C THR A 188 37.29 -7.48 -9.78
N LEU A 189 37.98 -7.17 -8.67
CA LEU A 189 37.41 -7.29 -7.33
C LEU A 189 36.22 -6.34 -7.15
N LEU A 190 36.36 -5.10 -7.60
CA LEU A 190 35.27 -4.12 -7.58
C LEU A 190 34.06 -4.62 -8.40
N GLY A 191 34.29 -5.11 -9.62
CA GLY A 191 33.25 -5.63 -10.51
C GLY A 191 32.58 -6.89 -9.98
N ALA A 192 33.35 -7.79 -9.36
CA ALA A 192 32.82 -9.01 -8.76
C ALA A 192 31.95 -8.71 -7.53
N LEU A 193 32.40 -7.82 -6.64
CA LEU A 193 31.62 -7.39 -5.48
C LEU A 193 30.35 -6.63 -5.91
N GLY A 194 30.48 -5.70 -6.85
CA GLY A 194 29.35 -4.93 -7.40
C GLY A 194 28.35 -5.83 -8.11
N GLY A 195 28.82 -6.72 -8.97
CA GLY A 195 27.98 -7.67 -9.71
C GLY A 195 27.30 -8.70 -8.81
N GLY A 196 27.97 -9.15 -7.74
CA GLY A 196 27.39 -10.09 -6.79
C GLY A 196 26.27 -9.50 -5.94
N LEU A 197 26.47 -8.28 -5.42
CA LEU A 197 25.44 -7.59 -4.63
C LEU A 197 24.24 -7.19 -5.49
N ALA A 198 24.49 -6.66 -6.69
CA ALA A 198 23.43 -6.31 -7.64
C ALA A 198 22.66 -7.55 -8.10
N GLY A 199 23.38 -8.65 -8.38
CA GLY A 199 22.78 -9.90 -8.86
C GLY A 199 21.82 -10.55 -7.85
N ASN A 200 22.12 -10.50 -6.55
CA ASN A 200 21.21 -11.03 -5.52
C ASN A 200 19.90 -10.23 -5.43
N SER A 201 19.97 -8.90 -5.51
CA SER A 201 18.79 -8.04 -5.45
C SER A 201 17.90 -8.21 -6.67
N VAL A 202 18.51 -8.31 -7.86
CA VAL A 202 17.80 -8.61 -9.10
C VAL A 202 17.12 -9.98 -9.03
N GLU A 203 17.81 -10.99 -8.50
CA GLU A 203 17.23 -12.33 -8.32
C GLU A 203 15.98 -12.29 -7.43
N LYS A 204 16.06 -11.66 -6.25
CA LYS A 204 14.92 -11.52 -5.34
C LYS A 204 13.75 -10.82 -6.00
N HIS A 205 14.03 -9.76 -6.76
CA HIS A 205 13.02 -8.99 -7.45
C HIS A 205 12.32 -9.80 -8.54
N ILE A 206 13.08 -10.45 -9.43
CA ILE A 206 12.54 -11.29 -10.51
C ILE A 206 11.74 -12.48 -9.96
N ARG A 207 12.14 -13.01 -8.81
CA ARG A 207 11.45 -14.13 -8.14
C ARG A 207 10.33 -13.69 -7.21
N SER A 208 10.02 -12.40 -7.15
CA SER A 208 8.91 -11.90 -6.35
C SER A 208 7.59 -12.44 -6.90
N THR A 209 6.69 -12.80 -6.00
CA THR A 209 5.36 -13.30 -6.36
C THR A 209 4.29 -12.39 -5.77
N THR A 210 3.17 -12.28 -6.48
CA THR A 210 1.97 -11.61 -5.96
C THR A 210 0.98 -12.67 -5.56
N SER A 211 0.49 -12.62 -4.33
CA SER A 211 -0.64 -13.45 -3.89
C SER A 211 -1.79 -12.55 -3.47
N TYR A 212 -3.02 -12.99 -3.66
CA TYR A 212 -4.22 -12.28 -3.24
C TYR A 212 -4.71 -12.88 -1.93
N SER A 213 -4.94 -12.02 -0.92
CA SER A 213 -5.58 -12.40 0.33
C SER A 213 -7.02 -11.90 0.32
N VAL A 214 -7.97 -12.84 0.32
CA VAL A 214 -9.40 -12.56 0.40
C VAL A 214 -9.83 -12.67 1.85
N ARG A 215 -10.20 -11.54 2.43
CA ARG A 215 -10.75 -11.47 3.78
C ARG A 215 -12.27 -11.65 3.68
N VAL A 216 -12.80 -12.68 4.33
CA VAL A 216 -14.23 -12.99 4.39
C VAL A 216 -14.72 -12.81 5.81
N ARG A 217 -15.76 -12.00 5.99
CA ARG A 217 -16.52 -11.94 7.24
C ARG A 217 -17.57 -13.04 7.17
N MET A 218 -17.36 -14.09 7.94
CA MET A 218 -18.33 -15.17 8.09
C MET A 218 -19.55 -14.62 8.81
N GLU A 219 -20.73 -15.17 8.53
CA GLU A 219 -21.95 -14.68 9.17
C GLU A 219 -21.91 -14.91 10.72
N ASN A 220 -21.03 -15.78 11.25
CA ASN A 220 -20.91 -16.15 12.68
C ASN A 220 -20.08 -15.11 13.43
N GLY A 221 -19.77 -14.00 12.77
CA GLY A 221 -18.94 -12.93 13.30
C GLY A 221 -17.43 -13.22 13.23
N LYS A 222 -16.98 -14.40 12.77
CA LYS A 222 -15.54 -14.67 12.57
C LYS A 222 -15.06 -14.13 11.24
N THR A 223 -13.76 -13.86 11.14
CA THR A 223 -13.11 -13.49 9.87
C THR A 223 -12.20 -14.63 9.43
N ARG A 224 -12.25 -14.99 8.15
CA ARG A 224 -11.36 -15.97 7.54
C ARG A 224 -10.58 -15.34 6.39
N TYR A 225 -9.38 -15.85 6.15
CA TYR A 225 -8.51 -15.43 5.05
C TYR A 225 -8.32 -16.59 4.10
N PHE A 226 -8.40 -16.31 2.80
CA PHE A 226 -8.16 -17.26 1.73
C PHE A 226 -7.12 -16.68 0.79
N THR A 227 -6.06 -17.45 0.54
CA THR A 227 -4.95 -17.02 -0.31
C THR A 227 -5.10 -17.61 -1.71
N TYR A 228 -4.94 -16.76 -2.73
CA TYR A 228 -4.97 -17.12 -4.14
C TYR A 228 -3.67 -16.68 -4.81
N HIS A 229 -3.18 -17.46 -5.78
CA HIS A 229 -2.00 -17.10 -6.58
C HIS A 229 -2.36 -16.20 -7.77
N GLU A 230 -3.63 -16.17 -8.15
CA GLU A 230 -4.16 -15.35 -9.24
C GLU A 230 -5.28 -14.46 -8.72
N ALA A 231 -5.69 -13.47 -9.53
CA ALA A 231 -6.79 -12.59 -9.18
C ALA A 231 -8.06 -13.42 -8.95
N PRO A 232 -8.64 -13.40 -7.74
CA PRO A 232 -9.83 -14.20 -7.45
C PRO A 232 -11.03 -13.65 -8.21
N PRO A 233 -11.98 -14.50 -8.65
CA PRO A 233 -13.16 -14.06 -9.40
C PRO A 233 -14.24 -13.44 -8.49
N PHE A 234 -13.83 -12.86 -7.37
CA PHE A 234 -14.73 -12.30 -6.38
C PHE A 234 -14.62 -10.78 -6.30
N GLN A 235 -15.66 -10.14 -5.79
CA GLN A 235 -15.66 -8.71 -5.49
C GLN A 235 -15.89 -8.44 -4.00
N GLN A 236 -15.45 -7.29 -3.53
CA GLN A 236 -15.79 -6.81 -2.20
C GLN A 236 -17.31 -6.63 -2.09
N GLY A 237 -17.89 -7.10 -0.99
CA GLY A 237 -19.33 -7.15 -0.75
C GLY A 237 -20.02 -8.40 -1.28
N GLN A 238 -19.34 -9.26 -2.05
CA GLN A 238 -19.96 -10.46 -2.59
C GLN A 238 -20.25 -11.50 -1.50
N HIS A 239 -21.43 -12.11 -1.56
CA HIS A 239 -21.79 -13.25 -0.75
C HIS A 239 -21.10 -14.51 -1.28
N VAL A 240 -20.48 -15.24 -0.35
CA VAL A 240 -19.70 -16.44 -0.64
C VAL A 240 -20.00 -17.52 0.37
N ARG A 241 -19.82 -18.76 -0.06
CA ARG A 241 -19.85 -19.94 0.79
C ARG A 241 -18.49 -20.63 0.76
N VAL A 242 -18.10 -21.18 1.91
CA VAL A 242 -16.88 -21.99 2.03
C VAL A 242 -17.24 -23.46 1.77
N GLU A 243 -16.68 -24.02 0.71
CA GLU A 243 -16.86 -25.42 0.32
C GLU A 243 -15.50 -26.08 0.14
N ASN A 244 -15.25 -27.20 0.83
CA ASN A 244 -13.97 -27.92 0.79
C ASN A 244 -12.71 -27.06 1.05
N GLY A 245 -12.87 -25.95 1.77
CA GLY A 245 -11.79 -24.99 2.04
C GLY A 245 -11.60 -23.91 0.97
N THR A 246 -12.39 -23.91 -0.10
CA THR A 246 -12.40 -22.91 -1.17
C THR A 246 -13.64 -22.03 -1.06
N LEU A 247 -13.60 -20.84 -1.66
CA LEU A 247 -14.76 -19.97 -1.77
C LEU A 247 -15.53 -20.26 -3.06
N VAL A 248 -16.86 -20.29 -2.95
CA VAL A 248 -17.79 -20.30 -4.09
C VAL A 248 -18.74 -19.12 -3.95
N ALA A 249 -19.14 -18.52 -5.07
CA ALA A 249 -20.18 -17.50 -5.06
C ALA A 249 -21.53 -18.14 -4.69
N SER A 250 -22.31 -17.45 -3.86
CA SER A 250 -23.63 -17.90 -3.37
C SER A 250 -24.75 -17.01 -3.85
#